data_AF-A0A8T1ESD5-F1
#
_entry.id   AF-A0A8T1ESD5-F1
#
_cell.length_a   1.000
_cell.length_b   1.000
_cell.length_c   1.000
_cell.angle_alpha   90.00
_cell.angle_beta   90.00
_cell.angle_gamma   90.00
#
_symmetry.space_group_name_H-M   'P 1'
#
loop_
_entity.id
_entity.type
_entity.pdbx_description
1 polymer ?
#
loop_
_entity_poly.entity_id
_entity_poly.type
_entity_poly.pdbx_seq_one_letter_code
_entity_poly.pdbx_strand_id
1 'polypeptide(L)'
;MGFYGTLIGQIQDDTDSSLAREWLEDRVRRRKEYVAMLRRNIQYLVNRDKHKNYFKASVEKKSADLRFVPINMHIQDLLIGPTNAFINDERRRSSKEVSAYDFTTVGAPAAHVYKFNKGGILSYQNRRKKMEAKIADADLDLSKWPEEVREYDDLKWDLQLRMDCAFAQALAALTCSFVRKVEVAIQNPDVIRGEDMLRQISSLGFLFQVESLLSTHGKEIGMLEDMAGSVEHLSCVAFVIQDVRDKPMNRFSFRMSRRKDVADEAGVVKVTVSNKTGAKRSHIKYIVTVQVATSEVELPERLAAGGEIHVTPVLFSQGINEMQTIANNTERAKTELQDIINFRSLKPLKAFCEKYRRLVVAMPNSGMSGLSSSRSRAGSHRYKAMSTDSTLTSPLHLTQDEVTQELRALETSINEAAQSLVKTKRTEILKRSSDLCRELGGGRVTVCKSAKDRTAMSVTLEQVRILQRHHDLPAHRVPATVSVMRSHGVRIENALKNTGKRQFAFNKLQRSLLPEDYRCPDQVGGTGNVS
;
A
#
# COMPACT_ATOMS: atom_id res chain seq x y z
N MET A 1 -29.00 -16.93 55.83
CA MET A 1 -29.38 -16.14 54.64
C MET A 1 -30.82 -16.49 54.32
N GLY A 2 -31.74 -15.53 54.48
CA GLY A 2 -33.19 -15.79 54.48
C GLY A 2 -33.81 -15.89 53.08
N PHE A 3 -35.00 -16.47 53.01
CA PHE A 3 -35.87 -16.66 51.84
C PHE A 3 -35.86 -15.50 50.81
N TYR A 4 -35.80 -14.25 51.28
CA TYR A 4 -35.71 -13.06 50.43
C TYR A 4 -34.42 -13.00 49.59
N GLY A 5 -33.28 -13.46 50.11
CA GLY A 5 -32.04 -13.54 49.35
C GLY A 5 -32.08 -14.60 48.23
N THR A 6 -32.79 -15.70 48.45
CA THR A 6 -33.01 -16.75 47.43
C THR A 6 -33.96 -16.27 46.33
N LEU A 7 -35.02 -15.55 46.69
CA LEU A 7 -35.98 -15.00 45.72
C LEU A 7 -35.36 -13.88 44.87
N ILE A 8 -34.56 -12.99 45.47
CA ILE A 8 -33.82 -11.94 44.72
C ILE A 8 -32.83 -12.58 43.74
N GLY A 9 -32.11 -13.62 44.16
CA GLY A 9 -31.19 -14.36 43.28
C GLY A 9 -31.91 -15.01 42.10
N GLN A 10 -33.06 -15.64 42.32
CA GLN A 10 -33.87 -16.24 41.24
C GLN A 10 -34.39 -15.20 40.24
N ILE A 11 -34.88 -14.05 40.72
CA ILE A 11 -35.36 -12.96 39.84
C ILE A 11 -34.19 -12.40 39.01
N GLN A 12 -33.00 -12.26 39.59
CA GLN A 12 -31.80 -11.82 38.88
C GLN A 12 -31.38 -12.84 37.82
N ASP A 13 -31.30 -14.13 38.16
CA ASP A 13 -30.97 -15.21 37.23
C ASP A 13 -31.95 -15.30 36.04
N ASP A 14 -33.25 -15.13 36.30
CA ASP A 14 -34.29 -15.14 35.26
C ASP A 14 -34.17 -13.90 34.34
N THR A 15 -33.87 -12.74 34.93
CA THR A 15 -33.68 -11.48 34.18
C THR A 15 -32.44 -11.58 33.29
N ASP A 16 -31.32 -12.08 33.82
CA ASP A 16 -30.07 -12.25 33.06
C ASP A 16 -30.23 -13.27 31.93
N SER A 17 -30.95 -14.36 32.19
CA SER A 17 -31.28 -15.37 31.17
C SER A 17 -32.15 -14.78 30.05
N SER A 18 -33.10 -13.90 30.37
CA SER A 18 -33.92 -13.19 29.38
C SER A 18 -33.06 -12.24 28.53
N LEU A 19 -32.20 -11.45 29.16
CA LEU A 19 -31.29 -10.52 28.47
C LEU A 19 -30.29 -11.26 27.57
N ALA A 20 -29.78 -12.41 28.01
CA ALA A 20 -28.91 -13.26 27.21
C ALA A 20 -29.64 -13.81 25.97
N ARG A 21 -30.89 -14.25 26.15
CA ARG A 21 -31.72 -14.74 25.04
C ARG A 21 -32.00 -13.65 24.00
N GLU A 22 -32.45 -12.48 24.44
CA GLU A 22 -32.71 -11.33 23.54
C GLU A 22 -31.45 -10.95 22.76
N TRP A 23 -30.29 -10.91 23.43
CA TRP A 23 -29.01 -10.63 22.80
C TRP A 23 -28.62 -11.71 21.78
N LEU A 24 -28.84 -13.00 22.07
CA LEU A 24 -28.57 -14.10 21.13
C LEU A 24 -29.44 -14.00 19.87
N GLU A 25 -30.73 -13.68 20.03
CA GLU A 25 -31.66 -13.46 18.92
C GLU A 25 -31.21 -12.27 18.06
N ASP A 26 -30.86 -11.14 18.68
CA ASP A 26 -30.33 -9.95 18.01
C ASP A 26 -29.01 -10.23 17.26
N ARG A 27 -28.09 -10.96 17.89
CA ARG A 27 -26.81 -11.37 17.31
C ARG A 27 -27.01 -12.19 16.04
N VAL A 28 -27.91 -13.17 16.05
CA VAL A 28 -28.24 -13.97 14.86
C VAL A 28 -28.83 -13.08 13.76
N ARG A 29 -29.75 -12.18 14.13
CA ARG A 29 -30.38 -11.24 13.19
C ARG A 29 -29.34 -10.32 12.52
N ARG A 30 -28.49 -9.63 13.28
CA ARG A 30 -27.43 -8.75 12.76
C ARG A 30 -26.47 -9.48 11.81
N ARG A 31 -26.10 -10.72 12.13
CA ARG A 31 -25.21 -11.54 11.28
C ARG A 31 -25.89 -11.97 9.99
N LYS A 32 -27.17 -12.37 10.03
CA LYS A 32 -27.97 -12.67 8.83
C LYS A 32 -28.09 -11.45 7.90
N GLU A 33 -28.38 -10.29 8.47
CA GLU A 33 -28.46 -9.02 7.73
C GLU A 33 -27.13 -8.67 7.07
N TYR A 34 -26.01 -8.87 7.78
CA TYR A 34 -24.68 -8.64 7.21
C TYR A 34 -24.37 -9.58 6.04
N VAL A 35 -24.70 -10.87 6.15
CA VAL A 35 -24.52 -11.83 5.04
C VAL A 35 -25.38 -11.45 3.83
N ALA A 36 -26.64 -11.07 4.05
CA ALA A 36 -27.51 -10.58 2.97
C ALA A 36 -26.94 -9.31 2.31
N MET A 37 -26.39 -8.40 3.12
CA MET A 37 -25.73 -7.20 2.65
C MET A 37 -24.47 -7.52 1.82
N LEU A 38 -23.64 -8.51 2.23
CA LEU A 38 -22.47 -8.95 1.45
C LEU A 38 -22.88 -9.46 0.07
N ARG A 39 -23.93 -10.28 -0.02
CA ARG A 39 -24.45 -10.79 -1.31
C ARG A 39 -24.89 -9.65 -2.24
N ARG A 40 -25.60 -8.65 -1.70
CA ARG A 40 -25.99 -7.46 -2.48
C ARG A 40 -24.79 -6.64 -2.95
N ASN A 41 -23.80 -6.44 -2.07
CA ASN A 41 -22.55 -5.75 -2.42
C ASN A 41 -21.83 -6.45 -3.58
N ILE A 42 -21.67 -7.78 -3.51
CA ILE A 42 -21.02 -8.56 -4.57
C ILE A 42 -21.75 -8.35 -5.91
N GLN A 43 -23.08 -8.49 -5.93
CA GLN A 43 -23.86 -8.29 -7.15
C GLN A 43 -23.72 -6.86 -7.70
N TYR A 44 -23.72 -5.86 -6.81
CA TYR A 44 -23.52 -4.47 -7.18
C TYR A 44 -22.14 -4.23 -7.81
N LEU A 45 -21.07 -4.80 -7.23
CA LEU A 45 -19.71 -4.70 -7.76
C LEU A 45 -19.55 -5.44 -9.10
N VAL A 46 -20.17 -6.62 -9.26
CA VAL A 46 -20.20 -7.33 -10.56
C VAL A 46 -20.89 -6.48 -11.63
N ASN A 47 -21.99 -5.81 -11.28
CA ASN A 47 -22.67 -4.92 -12.23
C ASN A 47 -21.78 -3.71 -12.60
N ARG A 48 -21.09 -3.12 -11.63
CA ARG A 48 -20.15 -2.03 -11.90
C ARG A 48 -19.00 -2.44 -12.81
N ASP A 49 -18.43 -3.63 -12.59
CA ASP A 49 -17.36 -4.19 -13.43
C ASP A 49 -17.83 -4.36 -14.89
N LYS A 50 -19.04 -4.90 -15.11
CA LYS A 50 -19.63 -5.01 -16.45
C LYS A 50 -19.72 -3.66 -17.19
N HIS A 51 -19.91 -2.57 -16.45
CA HIS A 51 -19.98 -1.21 -16.99
C HIS A 51 -18.66 -0.44 -16.89
N LYS A 52 -17.55 -1.12 -16.55
CA LYS A 52 -16.22 -0.54 -16.35
C LYS A 52 -16.19 0.62 -15.34
N ASN A 53 -17.10 0.60 -14.36
CA ASN A 53 -17.21 1.62 -13.33
C ASN A 53 -16.36 1.26 -12.09
N TYR A 54 -15.05 1.37 -12.23
CA TYR A 54 -14.07 0.99 -11.20
C TYR A 54 -13.82 2.06 -10.15
N PHE A 55 -14.07 3.32 -10.50
CA PHE A 55 -13.69 4.45 -9.67
C PHE A 55 -14.72 4.72 -8.56
N LYS A 56 -14.23 4.83 -7.32
CA LYS A 56 -15.01 5.30 -6.17
C LYS A 56 -14.52 6.68 -5.75
N ALA A 57 -15.38 7.69 -5.91
CA ALA A 57 -15.04 9.06 -5.58
C ALA A 57 -14.99 9.30 -4.05
N SER A 58 -14.28 10.34 -3.61
CA SER A 58 -14.18 10.65 -2.17
C SER A 58 -15.49 11.06 -1.49
N VAL A 59 -16.49 11.50 -2.26
CA VAL A 59 -17.82 11.82 -1.75
C VAL A 59 -18.60 10.55 -1.37
N GLU A 60 -18.31 9.43 -2.04
CA GLU A 60 -18.93 8.12 -1.81
C GLU A 60 -18.26 7.33 -0.67
N LYS A 61 -17.34 7.95 0.09
CA LYS A 61 -16.59 7.28 1.16
C LYS A 61 -17.47 6.59 2.21
N LYS A 62 -18.69 7.10 2.45
CA LYS A 62 -19.68 6.54 3.39
C LYS A 62 -20.70 5.60 2.73
N SER A 63 -20.57 5.32 1.43
CA SER A 63 -21.49 4.43 0.72
C SER A 63 -21.43 3.02 1.31
N ALA A 64 -22.61 2.50 1.66
CA ALA A 64 -22.78 1.15 2.17
C ALA A 64 -22.45 0.09 1.10
N ASP A 65 -22.72 0.37 -0.18
CA ASP A 65 -22.54 -0.56 -1.29
C ASP A 65 -21.11 -0.57 -1.86
N LEU A 66 -20.33 0.47 -1.52
CA LEU A 66 -18.93 0.61 -1.93
C LEU A 66 -17.97 0.46 -0.76
N ARG A 67 -18.42 -0.02 0.41
CA ARG A 67 -17.61 -0.01 1.65
C ARG A 67 -16.29 -0.80 1.54
N PHE A 68 -16.22 -1.79 0.66
CA PHE A 68 -15.02 -2.61 0.43
C PHE A 68 -14.10 -2.05 -0.66
N VAL A 69 -14.61 -1.12 -1.47
CA VAL A 69 -13.87 -0.54 -2.60
C VAL A 69 -12.97 0.60 -2.10
N PRO A 70 -11.68 0.62 -2.48
CA PRO A 70 -10.77 1.69 -2.13
C PRO A 70 -11.21 3.04 -2.71
N ILE A 71 -11.02 4.11 -1.95
CA ILE A 71 -11.41 5.47 -2.36
C ILE A 71 -10.31 6.06 -3.25
N ASN A 72 -10.67 6.69 -4.37
CA ASN A 72 -9.75 7.46 -5.21
C ASN A 72 -8.44 6.75 -5.54
N MET A 73 -8.54 5.46 -5.84
CA MET A 73 -7.38 4.67 -6.22
C MET A 73 -6.94 5.02 -7.63
N HIS A 74 -5.68 5.40 -7.79
CA HIS A 74 -5.09 5.75 -9.08
C HIS A 74 -3.74 5.08 -9.23
N ILE A 75 -3.48 4.55 -10.42
CA ILE A 75 -2.18 4.07 -10.88
C ILE A 75 -1.66 5.12 -11.86
N GLN A 76 -0.37 5.43 -11.76
CA GLN A 76 0.31 6.38 -12.61
C GLN A 76 1.72 5.87 -12.89
N ASP A 77 2.13 5.94 -14.14
CA ASP A 77 3.52 5.77 -14.53
C ASP A 77 4.17 7.13 -14.77
N LEU A 78 5.42 7.29 -14.31
CA LEU A 78 6.32 8.35 -14.73
C LEU A 78 7.34 7.74 -15.68
N LEU A 79 7.30 8.16 -16.93
CA LEU A 79 8.25 7.74 -17.96
C LEU A 79 9.27 8.87 -18.17
N ILE A 80 10.55 8.54 -18.17
CA ILE A 80 11.65 9.49 -18.34
C ILE A 80 12.60 8.93 -19.40
N GLY A 81 12.96 9.75 -20.38
CA GLY A 81 13.85 9.35 -21.47
C GLY A 81 14.02 10.48 -22.48
N PRO A 82 14.81 10.25 -23.55
CA PRO A 82 15.06 11.26 -24.56
C PRO A 82 13.81 11.57 -25.38
N THR A 83 13.68 12.80 -25.89
CA THR A 83 12.49 13.28 -26.62
C THR A 83 12.12 12.39 -27.81
N ASN A 84 13.12 11.81 -28.49
CA ASN A 84 12.93 10.90 -29.62
C ASN A 84 12.23 9.59 -29.21
N ALA A 85 12.30 9.17 -27.95
CA ALA A 85 11.59 8.01 -27.44
C ALA A 85 10.09 8.28 -27.22
N PHE A 86 9.67 9.55 -27.09
CA PHE A 86 8.27 9.93 -26.86
C PHE A 86 7.51 10.34 -28.12
N ILE A 87 8.04 10.06 -29.31
CA ILE A 87 7.39 10.39 -30.59
C ILE A 87 6.07 9.62 -30.78
N ASN A 88 6.00 8.37 -30.30
CA ASN A 88 4.78 7.56 -30.35
C ASN A 88 4.71 6.55 -29.19
N ASP A 89 3.56 5.91 -29.09
CA ASP A 89 3.21 4.99 -28.00
C ASP A 89 4.02 3.69 -27.98
N GLU A 90 4.42 3.21 -29.15
CA GLU A 90 5.23 2.00 -29.30
C GLU A 90 6.66 2.25 -28.84
N ARG A 91 7.30 3.29 -29.36
CA ARG A 91 8.70 3.63 -29.08
C ARG A 91 8.93 4.00 -27.62
N ARG A 92 7.96 4.67 -26.97
CA ARG A 92 8.08 4.97 -25.53
C ARG A 92 8.04 3.73 -24.66
N ARG A 93 7.43 2.64 -25.14
CA ARG A 93 7.31 1.37 -24.43
C ARG A 93 8.44 0.41 -24.74
N SER A 94 9.00 0.45 -25.96
CA SER A 94 10.06 -0.47 -26.41
C SER A 94 11.48 0.10 -26.29
N SER A 95 11.65 1.39 -26.00
CA SER A 95 12.97 1.99 -25.87
C SER A 95 13.65 1.62 -24.54
N LYS A 96 14.87 1.09 -24.62
CA LYS A 96 15.75 0.85 -23.47
C LYS A 96 16.24 2.15 -22.80
N GLU A 97 16.10 3.29 -23.48
CA GLU A 97 16.46 4.61 -22.94
C GLU A 97 15.33 5.23 -22.09
N VAL A 98 14.17 4.57 -22.01
CA VAL A 98 13.04 5.03 -21.20
C VAL A 98 13.04 4.29 -19.85
N SER A 99 13.22 5.05 -18.78
CA SER A 99 13.01 4.59 -17.42
C SER A 99 11.54 4.76 -17.02
N ALA A 100 10.94 3.70 -16.47
CA ALA A 100 9.57 3.70 -16.00
C ALA A 100 9.50 3.58 -14.48
N TYR A 101 8.72 4.47 -13.84
CA TYR A 101 8.49 4.48 -12.40
C TYR A 101 7.00 4.41 -12.09
N ASP A 102 6.62 3.43 -11.28
CA ASP A 102 5.24 3.21 -10.85
C ASP A 102 4.88 4.04 -9.61
N PHE A 103 3.67 4.59 -9.62
CA PHE A 103 3.06 5.33 -8.53
C PHE A 103 1.62 4.88 -8.33
N THR A 104 1.27 4.55 -7.09
CA THR A 104 -0.11 4.27 -6.71
C THR A 104 -0.54 5.21 -5.60
N THR A 105 -1.71 5.83 -5.74
CA THR A 105 -2.33 6.62 -4.66
C THR A 105 -3.70 6.09 -4.32
N VAL A 106 -4.03 6.02 -3.03
CA VAL A 106 -5.34 5.53 -2.57
C VAL A 106 -5.76 6.22 -1.27
N GLY A 107 -7.07 6.43 -1.10
CA GLY A 107 -7.62 6.91 0.16
C GLY A 107 -7.32 5.91 1.27
N ALA A 108 -7.18 6.39 2.50
CA ALA A 108 -6.80 5.54 3.61
C ALA A 108 -7.75 4.34 3.77
N PRO A 109 -7.22 3.10 3.82
CA PRO A 109 -8.01 1.93 4.16
C PRO A 109 -8.72 2.13 5.50
N ALA A 110 -10.04 2.35 5.44
CA ALA A 110 -10.80 2.76 6.61
C ALA A 110 -12.28 2.42 6.49
N ALA A 111 -12.88 2.07 7.63
CA ALA A 111 -14.28 1.66 7.69
C ALA A 111 -15.20 2.87 7.95
N HIS A 112 -15.22 3.82 7.01
CA HIS A 112 -15.98 5.07 7.14
C HIS A 112 -17.47 4.90 7.45
N VAL A 113 -18.07 3.79 7.00
CA VAL A 113 -19.48 3.43 7.26
C VAL A 113 -19.76 3.25 8.76
N TYR A 114 -18.76 2.88 9.56
CA TYR A 114 -18.88 2.66 11.01
C TYR A 114 -18.39 3.85 11.85
N LYS A 115 -18.02 4.98 11.22
CA LYS A 115 -17.50 6.18 11.90
C LYS A 115 -16.25 5.86 12.77
N PHE A 116 -15.78 6.81 13.58
CA PHE A 116 -14.54 6.68 14.38
C PHE A 116 -14.72 7.13 15.84
N ASN A 117 -15.95 7.14 16.35
CA ASN A 117 -16.24 7.63 17.71
C ASN A 117 -15.64 6.72 18.80
N LYS A 118 -15.44 5.44 18.48
CA LYS A 118 -14.83 4.43 19.36
C LYS A 118 -13.41 4.05 18.90
N GLY A 119 -12.72 4.94 18.20
CA GLY A 119 -11.45 4.64 17.53
C GLY A 119 -11.60 3.74 16.29
N GLY A 120 -10.47 3.25 15.78
CA GLY A 120 -10.33 2.27 14.70
C GLY A 120 -9.69 0.96 15.15
N ILE A 121 -9.28 0.12 14.21
CA ILE A 121 -8.86 -1.27 14.43
C ILE A 121 -7.90 -1.45 15.62
N LEU A 122 -6.83 -0.64 15.73
CA LEU A 122 -5.87 -0.76 16.84
C LEU A 122 -6.53 -0.54 18.22
N SER A 123 -7.39 0.48 18.35
CA SER A 123 -8.17 0.71 19.57
C SER A 123 -9.12 -0.44 19.90
N TYR A 124 -9.74 -1.08 18.89
CA TYR A 124 -10.57 -2.27 19.10
C TYR A 124 -9.73 -3.48 19.53
N GLN A 125 -8.57 -3.71 18.90
CA GLN A 125 -7.66 -4.80 19.27
C GLN A 125 -7.13 -4.65 20.70
N ASN A 126 -6.76 -3.43 21.11
CA ASN A 126 -6.29 -3.15 22.46
C ASN A 126 -7.40 -3.40 23.50
N ARG A 127 -8.62 -2.94 23.25
CA ARG A 127 -9.78 -3.23 24.12
C ARG A 127 -10.09 -4.73 24.18
N ARG A 128 -10.03 -5.42 23.04
CA ARG A 128 -10.26 -6.86 22.95
C ARG A 128 -9.27 -7.63 23.84
N LYS A 129 -7.98 -7.32 23.75
CA LYS A 129 -6.95 -7.94 24.60
C LYS A 129 -7.19 -7.69 26.10
N LYS A 130 -7.61 -6.48 26.47
CA LYS A 130 -7.93 -6.14 27.88
C LYS A 130 -9.15 -6.91 28.39
N MET A 131 -10.21 -7.01 27.59
CA MET A 131 -11.41 -7.78 27.97
C MET A 131 -11.14 -9.28 28.01
N GLU A 132 -10.34 -9.80 27.07
CA GLU A 132 -9.93 -11.21 27.04
C GLU A 132 -9.18 -11.61 28.31
N ALA A 133 -8.25 -10.78 28.78
CA ALA A 133 -7.58 -11.00 30.07
C ALA A 133 -8.56 -10.97 31.25
N LYS A 134 -9.45 -9.97 31.30
CA LYS A 134 -10.46 -9.86 32.37
C LYS A 134 -11.40 -11.05 32.44
N ILE A 135 -11.85 -11.57 31.29
CA ILE A 135 -12.74 -12.73 31.22
C ILE A 135 -11.99 -14.00 31.63
N ALA A 136 -10.72 -14.14 31.24
CA ALA A 136 -9.91 -15.29 31.62
C ALA A 136 -9.64 -15.37 33.14
N ASP A 137 -9.57 -14.21 33.81
CA ASP A 137 -9.35 -14.13 35.25
C ASP A 137 -10.66 -14.25 36.08
N ALA A 138 -11.83 -14.18 35.44
CA ALA A 138 -13.12 -14.19 36.11
C ALA A 138 -13.72 -15.62 36.16
N ASP A 139 -14.25 -16.01 37.31
CA ASP A 139 -14.98 -17.29 37.48
C ASP A 139 -16.42 -17.15 36.95
N LEU A 140 -16.54 -17.09 35.62
CA LEU A 140 -17.79 -16.88 34.90
C LEU A 140 -18.32 -18.19 34.31
N ASP A 141 -19.61 -18.46 34.50
CA ASP A 141 -20.31 -19.52 33.76
C ASP A 141 -20.56 -19.06 32.32
N LEU A 142 -19.62 -19.40 31.43
CA LEU A 142 -19.67 -19.04 30.01
C LEU A 142 -20.90 -19.61 29.28
N SER A 143 -21.54 -20.65 29.81
CA SER A 143 -22.74 -21.23 29.20
C SER A 143 -23.96 -20.30 29.28
N LYS A 144 -23.96 -19.39 30.26
CA LYS A 144 -25.06 -18.44 30.52
C LYS A 144 -24.96 -17.13 29.75
N TRP A 145 -23.89 -16.90 28.97
CA TRP A 145 -23.64 -15.63 28.27
C TRP A 145 -23.71 -14.39 29.18
N PRO A 146 -22.84 -14.30 30.20
CA PRO A 146 -22.77 -13.13 31.08
C PRO A 146 -22.44 -11.86 30.27
N GLU A 147 -22.75 -10.70 30.85
CA GLU A 147 -22.62 -9.40 30.18
C GLU A 147 -21.23 -9.19 29.58
N GLU A 148 -20.16 -9.50 30.31
CA GLU A 148 -18.77 -9.33 29.86
C GLU A 148 -18.47 -10.15 28.60
N VAL A 149 -19.01 -11.37 28.51
CA VAL A 149 -18.84 -12.26 27.35
C VAL A 149 -19.64 -11.76 26.16
N ARG A 150 -20.84 -11.20 26.39
CA ARG A 150 -21.67 -10.58 25.35
C ARG A 150 -21.00 -9.33 24.78
N GLU A 151 -20.52 -8.43 25.65
CA GLU A 151 -19.77 -7.24 25.24
C GLU A 151 -18.49 -7.59 24.48
N TYR A 152 -17.78 -8.65 24.90
CA TYR A 152 -16.59 -9.13 24.22
C TYR A 152 -16.90 -9.70 22.81
N ASP A 153 -18.00 -10.46 22.65
CA ASP A 153 -18.44 -10.94 21.33
C ASP A 153 -18.86 -9.78 20.42
N ASP A 154 -19.58 -8.79 20.96
CA ASP A 154 -19.95 -7.58 20.21
C ASP A 154 -18.73 -6.76 19.79
N LEU A 155 -17.74 -6.60 20.67
CA LEU A 155 -16.48 -5.94 20.33
C LEU A 155 -15.72 -6.70 19.23
N LYS A 156 -15.71 -8.03 19.28
CA LYS A 156 -15.11 -8.88 18.23
C LYS A 156 -15.85 -8.73 16.91
N TRP A 157 -17.18 -8.66 16.95
CA TRP A 157 -17.99 -8.46 15.77
C TRP A 157 -17.73 -7.10 15.14
N ASP A 158 -17.74 -6.01 15.91
CA ASP A 158 -17.42 -4.67 15.42
C ASP A 158 -16.00 -4.58 14.83
N LEU A 159 -15.03 -5.23 15.48
CA LEU A 159 -13.66 -5.34 14.96
C LEU A 159 -13.64 -6.07 13.61
N GLN A 160 -14.37 -7.19 13.48
CA GLN A 160 -14.46 -7.95 12.22
C GLN A 160 -15.06 -7.10 11.11
N LEU A 161 -16.17 -6.38 11.37
CA LEU A 161 -16.81 -5.51 10.39
C LEU A 161 -15.87 -4.41 9.87
N ARG A 162 -15.05 -3.83 10.75
CA ARG A 162 -14.03 -2.84 10.37
C ARG A 162 -12.92 -3.48 9.55
N MET A 163 -12.43 -4.64 9.98
CA MET A 163 -11.42 -5.40 9.25
C MET A 163 -11.90 -5.77 7.84
N ASP A 164 -13.13 -6.24 7.66
CA ASP A 164 -13.67 -6.59 6.33
C ASP A 164 -13.58 -5.41 5.36
N CYS A 165 -13.87 -4.19 5.83
CA CYS A 165 -13.76 -2.98 5.01
C CYS A 165 -12.30 -2.58 4.75
N ALA A 166 -11.53 -2.35 5.81
CA ALA A 166 -10.18 -1.80 5.69
C ALA A 166 -9.20 -2.80 5.05
N PHE A 167 -9.29 -4.08 5.39
CA PHE A 167 -8.45 -5.12 4.80
C PHE A 167 -8.72 -5.33 3.32
N ALA A 168 -9.99 -5.33 2.88
CA ALA A 168 -10.30 -5.43 1.45
C ALA A 168 -9.72 -4.24 0.65
N GLN A 169 -9.84 -3.02 1.19
CA GLN A 169 -9.27 -1.82 0.58
C GLN A 169 -7.74 -1.88 0.53
N ALA A 170 -7.09 -2.33 1.61
CA ALA A 170 -5.63 -2.49 1.69
C ALA A 170 -5.13 -3.59 0.74
N LEU A 171 -5.83 -4.71 0.65
CA LEU A 171 -5.52 -5.83 -0.25
C LEU A 171 -5.63 -5.41 -1.71
N ALA A 172 -6.62 -4.60 -2.07
CA ALA A 172 -6.74 -4.05 -3.42
C ALA A 172 -5.55 -3.15 -3.78
N ALA A 173 -5.11 -2.28 -2.86
CA ALA A 173 -3.95 -1.42 -3.07
C ALA A 173 -2.65 -2.23 -3.20
N LEU A 174 -2.45 -3.23 -2.34
CA LEU A 174 -1.33 -4.18 -2.41
C LEU A 174 -1.30 -4.92 -3.75
N THR A 175 -2.44 -5.52 -4.12
CA THR A 175 -2.59 -6.32 -5.35
C THR A 175 -2.26 -5.47 -6.57
N CYS A 176 -2.76 -4.25 -6.62
CA CYS A 176 -2.50 -3.34 -7.72
C CYS A 176 -1.03 -2.93 -7.82
N SER A 177 -0.38 -2.64 -6.69
CA SER A 177 1.06 -2.31 -6.69
C SER A 177 1.89 -3.52 -7.14
N PHE A 178 1.55 -4.72 -6.68
CA PHE A 178 2.21 -5.95 -7.12
C PHE A 178 2.02 -6.23 -8.62
N VAL A 179 0.78 -6.15 -9.09
CA VAL A 179 0.43 -6.31 -10.51
C VAL A 179 1.25 -5.37 -11.38
N ARG A 180 1.31 -4.07 -11.02
CA ARG A 180 2.10 -3.11 -11.81
C ARG A 180 3.59 -3.44 -11.79
N LYS A 181 4.15 -3.87 -10.66
CA LYS A 181 5.55 -4.30 -10.58
C LYS A 181 5.85 -5.51 -11.47
N VAL A 182 4.95 -6.50 -11.50
CA VAL A 182 5.07 -7.65 -12.40
C VAL A 182 4.94 -7.22 -13.86
N GLU A 183 3.99 -6.34 -14.19
CA GLU A 183 3.85 -5.81 -15.55
C GLU A 183 5.10 -5.07 -16.02
N VAL A 184 5.67 -4.19 -15.19
CA VAL A 184 6.91 -3.48 -15.50
C VAL A 184 8.08 -4.45 -15.73
N ALA A 185 8.11 -5.58 -15.03
CA ALA A 185 9.14 -6.59 -15.22
C ALA A 185 8.96 -7.36 -16.54
N ILE A 186 7.75 -7.88 -16.82
CA ILE A 186 7.49 -8.71 -18.01
C ILE A 186 7.41 -7.89 -19.31
N GLN A 187 7.11 -6.58 -19.21
CA GLN A 187 7.08 -5.64 -20.33
C GLN A 187 8.40 -4.88 -20.49
N ASN A 188 9.44 -5.22 -19.71
CA ASN A 188 10.68 -4.45 -19.72
C ASN A 188 11.38 -4.57 -21.09
N PRO A 189 11.73 -3.45 -21.76
CA PRO A 189 12.52 -3.48 -22.99
C PRO A 189 13.88 -4.14 -22.85
N ASP A 190 14.43 -4.09 -21.64
CA ASP A 190 15.63 -4.82 -21.27
C ASP A 190 15.23 -6.12 -20.57
N VAL A 191 15.26 -7.22 -21.34
CA VAL A 191 14.85 -8.55 -20.90
C VAL A 191 15.61 -8.99 -19.65
N ILE A 192 16.92 -8.74 -19.60
CA ILE A 192 17.78 -9.11 -18.47
C ILE A 192 17.29 -8.39 -17.21
N ARG A 193 17.03 -7.09 -17.33
CA ARG A 193 16.50 -6.28 -16.22
C ARG A 193 15.11 -6.76 -15.77
N GLY A 194 14.25 -7.13 -16.71
CA GLY A 194 12.94 -7.71 -16.43
C GLY A 194 13.04 -9.00 -15.62
N GLU A 195 13.90 -9.93 -16.06
CA GLU A 195 14.16 -11.18 -15.34
C GLU A 195 14.74 -10.95 -13.95
N ASP A 196 15.69 -10.02 -13.83
CA ASP A 196 16.34 -9.68 -12.58
C ASP A 196 15.36 -9.15 -11.53
N MET A 197 14.40 -8.31 -11.95
CA MET A 197 13.29 -7.86 -11.09
C MET A 197 12.46 -9.05 -10.59
N LEU A 198 12.15 -10.02 -11.45
CA LEU A 198 11.40 -11.23 -11.07
C LEU A 198 12.22 -12.15 -10.16
N ARG A 199 13.53 -12.31 -10.40
CA ARG A 199 14.46 -13.09 -9.55
C ARG A 199 14.56 -12.48 -8.16
N GLN A 200 14.62 -11.16 -8.07
CA GLN A 200 14.61 -10.44 -6.80
C GLN A 200 13.31 -10.68 -6.02
N ILE A 201 12.15 -10.51 -6.67
CA ILE A 201 10.83 -10.78 -6.05
C ILE A 201 10.72 -12.25 -5.62
N SER A 202 11.20 -13.17 -6.46
CA SER A 202 11.21 -14.61 -6.17
C SER A 202 12.03 -14.95 -4.92
N SER A 203 13.16 -14.28 -4.73
CA SER A 203 14.11 -14.57 -3.65
C SER A 203 13.76 -13.87 -2.33
N LEU A 204 13.31 -12.61 -2.38
CA LEU A 204 13.09 -11.79 -1.20
C LEU A 204 11.64 -11.83 -0.70
N GLY A 205 10.69 -12.13 -1.59
CA GLY A 205 9.28 -11.77 -1.40
C GLY A 205 9.01 -10.33 -1.85
N PHE A 206 7.80 -9.84 -1.57
CA PHE A 206 7.37 -8.51 -1.98
C PHE A 206 7.31 -7.54 -0.79
N LEU A 207 8.23 -6.57 -0.77
CA LEU A 207 8.15 -5.43 0.15
C LEU A 207 7.04 -4.48 -0.32
N PHE A 208 6.09 -4.17 0.55
CA PHE A 208 4.99 -3.28 0.25
C PHE A 208 4.95 -2.11 1.24
N GLN A 209 5.32 -0.93 0.78
CA GLN A 209 5.34 0.28 1.61
C GLN A 209 4.09 1.13 1.40
N VAL A 210 3.44 1.44 2.51
CA VAL A 210 2.34 2.41 2.58
C VAL A 210 2.86 3.69 3.24
N GLU A 211 2.74 4.80 2.54
CA GLU A 211 3.06 6.13 3.03
C GLU A 211 1.78 6.84 3.48
N SER A 212 1.68 7.24 4.74
CA SER A 212 0.50 7.91 5.30
C SER A 212 0.74 9.38 5.59
N LEU A 213 -0.12 10.23 5.03
CA LEU A 213 -0.16 11.69 5.25
C LEU A 213 -1.28 12.10 6.22
N LEU A 214 -1.93 11.14 6.88
CA LEU A 214 -3.01 11.37 7.84
C LEU A 214 -2.48 12.05 9.11
N SER A 215 -3.26 12.97 9.65
CA SER A 215 -2.99 13.53 10.97
C SER A 215 -3.48 12.61 12.08
N THR A 216 -2.96 12.81 13.28
CA THR A 216 -3.44 12.13 14.49
C THR A 216 -4.51 12.92 15.23
N HIS A 217 -5.35 13.65 14.50
CA HIS A 217 -6.41 14.47 15.09
C HIS A 217 -7.77 14.19 14.47
N GLY A 218 -8.82 14.38 15.27
CA GLY A 218 -10.21 14.29 14.84
C GLY A 218 -10.54 12.90 14.31
N LYS A 219 -11.08 12.81 13.10
CA LYS A 219 -11.45 11.52 12.49
C LYS A 219 -10.26 10.79 11.86
N GLU A 220 -9.15 11.49 11.58
CA GLU A 220 -8.00 10.89 10.89
C GLU A 220 -7.22 9.93 11.80
N ILE A 221 -7.25 10.13 13.12
CA ILE A 221 -6.65 9.18 14.07
C ILE A 221 -7.28 7.78 13.95
N GLY A 222 -8.62 7.69 13.90
CA GLY A 222 -9.31 6.41 13.73
C GLY A 222 -9.12 5.79 12.34
N MET A 223 -8.97 6.62 11.29
CA MET A 223 -8.59 6.12 9.95
C MET A 223 -7.17 5.55 9.94
N LEU A 224 -6.25 6.20 10.66
CA LEU A 224 -4.87 5.73 10.79
C LEU A 224 -4.80 4.41 11.57
N GLU A 225 -5.61 4.25 12.62
CA GLU A 225 -5.74 2.98 13.34
C GLU A 225 -6.33 1.85 12.47
N ASP A 226 -7.37 2.13 11.68
CA ASP A 226 -7.94 1.16 10.73
C ASP A 226 -6.89 0.72 9.70
N MET A 227 -6.19 1.69 9.10
CA MET A 227 -5.16 1.42 8.11
C MET A 227 -3.98 0.65 8.70
N ALA A 228 -3.47 1.06 9.87
CA ALA A 228 -2.34 0.38 10.49
C ALA A 228 -2.62 -1.10 10.78
N GLY A 229 -3.78 -1.40 11.38
CA GLY A 229 -4.16 -2.78 11.66
C GLY A 229 -4.43 -3.61 10.39
N SER A 230 -5.01 -3.00 9.35
CA SER A 230 -5.27 -3.71 8.09
C SER A 230 -4.01 -3.94 7.26
N VAL A 231 -3.09 -2.98 7.19
CA VAL A 231 -1.80 -3.12 6.49
C VAL A 231 -0.92 -4.16 7.18
N GLU A 232 -0.85 -4.16 8.51
CA GLU A 232 -0.15 -5.21 9.27
C GLU A 232 -0.70 -6.62 8.93
N HIS A 233 -2.02 -6.72 8.77
CA HIS A 233 -2.68 -7.98 8.41
C HIS A 233 -2.36 -8.49 7.00
N LEU A 234 -1.84 -7.65 6.09
CA LEU A 234 -1.42 -8.09 4.75
C LEU A 234 -0.29 -9.11 4.77
N SER A 235 0.41 -9.28 5.90
CA SER A 235 1.39 -10.35 6.11
C SER A 235 0.80 -11.76 5.98
N CYS A 236 -0.53 -11.92 6.06
CA CYS A 236 -1.20 -13.21 5.79
C CYS A 236 -1.51 -13.46 4.31
N VAL A 237 -1.02 -12.61 3.40
CA VAL A 237 -1.23 -12.72 1.95
C VAL A 237 0.06 -13.19 1.29
N ALA A 238 -0.07 -14.08 0.31
CA ALA A 238 1.01 -14.40 -0.62
C ALA A 238 0.51 -14.31 -2.06
N PHE A 239 1.42 -14.02 -2.98
CA PHE A 239 1.16 -14.03 -4.42
C PHE A 239 1.67 -15.32 -5.07
N VAL A 240 1.02 -15.73 -6.14
CA VAL A 240 1.52 -16.76 -7.06
C VAL A 240 1.36 -16.20 -8.48
N ILE A 241 2.43 -16.25 -9.27
CA ILE A 241 2.39 -15.87 -10.67
C ILE A 241 2.14 -17.13 -11.49
N GLN A 242 1.22 -17.06 -12.45
CA GLN A 242 0.93 -18.18 -13.35
C GLN A 242 1.03 -17.67 -14.79
N ASP A 243 1.97 -18.21 -15.56
CA ASP A 243 1.98 -17.98 -17.00
C ASP A 243 0.80 -18.73 -17.65
N VAL A 244 0.02 -18.05 -18.48
CA VAL A 244 -1.07 -18.66 -19.23
C VAL A 244 -0.58 -19.59 -20.33
N ARG A 245 0.67 -19.43 -20.79
CA ARG A 245 1.33 -20.32 -21.75
C ARG A 245 1.54 -21.72 -21.19
N ASP A 246 1.70 -21.84 -19.86
CA ASP A 246 1.96 -23.10 -19.16
C ASP A 246 0.69 -23.91 -18.83
N LYS A 247 -0.51 -23.42 -19.21
CA LYS A 247 -1.74 -24.21 -19.03
C LYS A 247 -1.76 -25.36 -20.03
N PRO A 248 -1.88 -26.63 -19.59
CA PRO A 248 -2.06 -27.74 -20.51
C PRO A 248 -3.33 -27.49 -21.33
N MET A 249 -3.21 -27.64 -22.65
CA MET A 249 -4.35 -27.61 -23.56
C MET A 249 -5.35 -28.70 -23.16
N ASN A 250 -6.38 -28.36 -22.40
CA ASN A 250 -7.57 -29.20 -22.32
C ASN A 250 -8.19 -29.23 -23.72
N ARG A 251 -8.29 -30.45 -24.28
CA ARG A 251 -8.64 -30.83 -25.66
C ARG A 251 -9.95 -30.26 -26.26
N PHE A 252 -10.70 -29.38 -25.60
CA PHE A 252 -11.98 -28.88 -26.12
C PHE A 252 -12.32 -27.44 -25.70
N SER A 253 -11.37 -26.51 -25.74
CA SER A 253 -11.76 -25.08 -25.79
C SER A 253 -11.69 -24.59 -27.23
N PHE A 254 -12.86 -24.39 -27.83
CA PHE A 254 -12.99 -23.70 -29.10
C PHE A 254 -12.33 -22.33 -28.96
N ARG A 255 -11.17 -22.16 -29.61
CA ARG A 255 -10.53 -20.87 -29.80
C ARG A 255 -11.45 -20.09 -30.74
N MET A 256 -12.45 -19.38 -30.18
CA MET A 256 -13.11 -18.35 -30.95
C MET A 256 -12.01 -17.38 -31.34
N SER A 257 -11.72 -17.31 -32.64
CA SER A 257 -10.73 -16.43 -33.25
C SER A 257 -11.05 -15.00 -32.85
N ARG A 258 -10.50 -14.55 -31.71
CA ARG A 258 -10.34 -13.13 -31.45
C ARG A 258 -9.26 -12.68 -32.40
N ARG A 259 -9.60 -11.66 -33.18
CA ARG A 259 -8.74 -10.98 -34.14
C ARG A 259 -7.31 -10.80 -33.60
N LYS A 260 -6.39 -10.84 -34.56
CA LYS A 260 -4.93 -10.87 -34.49
C LYS A 260 -4.25 -9.65 -33.81
N ASP A 261 -4.96 -8.90 -32.95
CA ASP A 261 -4.54 -7.55 -32.55
C ASP A 261 -4.12 -7.42 -31.06
N VAL A 262 -4.18 -8.49 -30.25
CA VAL A 262 -3.85 -8.43 -28.80
C VAL A 262 -3.05 -9.65 -28.30
N ALA A 263 -2.61 -10.54 -29.20
CA ALA A 263 -2.01 -11.82 -28.82
C ALA A 263 -0.48 -11.75 -28.53
N ASP A 264 0.18 -10.63 -28.80
CA ASP A 264 1.64 -10.50 -28.70
C ASP A 264 2.13 -9.50 -27.61
N GLU A 265 1.24 -8.80 -26.90
CA GLU A 265 1.67 -7.84 -25.86
C GLU A 265 1.71 -8.54 -24.49
N ALA A 266 2.90 -8.63 -23.88
CA ALA A 266 3.07 -9.16 -22.53
C ALA A 266 2.24 -8.35 -21.53
N GLY A 267 1.61 -9.00 -20.55
CA GLY A 267 0.74 -8.31 -19.61
C GLY A 267 0.01 -9.22 -18.62
N VAL A 268 -0.67 -8.60 -17.66
CA VAL A 268 -1.51 -9.32 -16.69
C VAL A 268 -2.89 -9.57 -17.31
N VAL A 269 -3.27 -10.84 -17.36
CA VAL A 269 -4.52 -11.31 -17.97
C VAL A 269 -5.66 -11.34 -16.96
N LYS A 270 -5.38 -11.82 -15.75
CA LYS A 270 -6.40 -12.01 -14.71
C LYS A 270 -5.78 -12.05 -13.33
N VAL A 271 -6.50 -11.53 -12.35
CA VAL A 271 -6.16 -11.67 -10.93
C VAL A 271 -7.29 -12.36 -10.19
N THR A 272 -6.95 -13.33 -9.34
CA THR A 272 -7.92 -14.03 -8.51
C THR A 272 -7.43 -14.17 -7.08
N VAL A 273 -8.33 -14.04 -6.12
CA VAL A 273 -8.05 -14.24 -4.70
C VAL A 273 -8.71 -15.53 -4.24
N SER A 274 -7.99 -16.35 -3.49
CA SER A 274 -8.49 -17.60 -2.92
C SER A 274 -8.07 -17.76 -1.46
N ASN A 275 -8.88 -18.47 -0.69
CA ASN A 275 -8.51 -18.86 0.68
C ASN A 275 -7.59 -20.08 0.62
N LYS A 276 -6.50 -20.06 1.39
CA LYS A 276 -5.61 -21.21 1.53
C LYS A 276 -6.23 -22.23 2.49
N THR A 277 -6.83 -23.29 1.95
CA THR A 277 -7.38 -24.40 2.75
C THR A 277 -6.30 -25.43 3.06
N GLY A 278 -6.15 -25.85 4.33
CA GLY A 278 -5.45 -27.10 4.67
C GLY A 278 -4.05 -27.04 5.31
N ALA A 279 -3.44 -25.87 5.51
CA ALA A 279 -2.14 -25.81 6.19
C ALA A 279 -2.30 -25.36 7.66
N LYS A 280 -2.45 -26.31 8.60
CA LYS A 280 -2.52 -26.06 10.06
C LYS A 280 -1.28 -25.30 10.63
N ARG A 281 -0.26 -25.01 9.82
CA ARG A 281 1.02 -24.42 10.22
C ARG A 281 1.44 -23.15 9.46
N SER A 282 0.69 -22.69 8.44
CA SER A 282 1.05 -21.46 7.72
C SER A 282 0.28 -20.26 8.26
N HIS A 283 0.96 -19.12 8.44
CA HIS A 283 0.31 -17.85 8.76
C HIS A 283 -0.40 -17.23 7.53
N ILE A 284 -0.16 -17.77 6.33
CA ILE A 284 -0.78 -17.35 5.08
C ILE A 284 -2.21 -17.87 5.00
N LYS A 285 -3.15 -16.94 4.80
CA LYS A 285 -4.59 -17.18 4.70
C LYS A 285 -5.11 -16.98 3.28
N TYR A 286 -4.55 -16.04 2.53
CA TYR A 286 -5.02 -15.67 1.20
C TYR A 286 -3.91 -15.82 0.17
N ILE A 287 -4.24 -16.46 -0.95
CA ILE A 287 -3.39 -16.53 -2.14
C ILE A 287 -3.99 -15.65 -3.23
N VAL A 288 -3.21 -14.69 -3.71
CA VAL A 288 -3.54 -13.87 -4.87
C VAL A 288 -2.79 -14.42 -6.09
N THR A 289 -3.52 -15.07 -6.99
CA THR A 289 -2.97 -15.59 -8.24
C THR A 289 -3.02 -14.51 -9.31
N VAL A 290 -1.86 -14.17 -9.88
CA VAL A 290 -1.70 -13.23 -10.98
C VAL A 290 -1.37 -14.02 -12.25
N GLN A 291 -2.35 -14.12 -13.15
CA GLN A 291 -2.16 -14.76 -14.45
C GLN A 291 -1.54 -13.76 -15.42
N VAL A 292 -0.39 -14.12 -15.97
CA VAL A 292 0.39 -13.29 -16.90
C VAL A 292 0.48 -13.97 -18.25
N ALA A 293 0.53 -13.18 -19.32
CA ALA A 293 1.08 -13.59 -20.61
C ALA A 293 2.45 -12.95 -20.72
N THR A 294 3.50 -13.76 -20.79
CA THR A 294 4.86 -13.25 -20.97
C THR A 294 5.29 -13.39 -22.44
N SER A 295 6.24 -12.54 -22.86
CA SER A 295 6.84 -12.59 -24.19
C SER A 295 8.28 -13.10 -24.09
N GLU A 296 9.27 -12.20 -24.16
CA GLU A 296 10.71 -12.49 -24.09
C GLU A 296 11.21 -12.69 -22.66
N VAL A 297 10.61 -12.00 -21.69
CA VAL A 297 10.98 -12.14 -20.27
C VAL A 297 10.38 -13.42 -19.69
N GLU A 298 11.24 -14.32 -19.20
CA GLU A 298 10.81 -15.58 -18.59
C GLU A 298 10.63 -15.47 -17.06
N LEU A 299 9.74 -16.31 -16.52
CA LEU A 299 9.58 -16.44 -15.08
C LEU A 299 10.74 -17.28 -14.50
N PRO A 300 11.36 -16.88 -13.38
CA PRO A 300 12.31 -17.72 -12.66
C PRO A 300 11.69 -19.08 -12.30
N GLU A 301 12.48 -20.16 -12.33
CA GLU A 301 12.00 -21.55 -12.12
C GLU A 301 11.09 -21.71 -10.89
N ARG A 302 11.46 -21.09 -9.77
CA ARG A 302 10.65 -21.10 -8.54
C ARG A 302 9.25 -20.50 -8.75
N LEU A 303 9.14 -19.41 -9.50
CA LEU A 303 7.85 -18.76 -9.78
C LEU A 303 7.06 -19.54 -10.82
N ALA A 304 7.72 -20.04 -11.88
CA ALA A 304 7.10 -20.92 -12.87
C ALA A 304 6.51 -22.19 -12.23
N ALA A 305 7.18 -22.75 -11.22
CA ALA A 305 6.69 -23.88 -10.43
C ALA A 305 5.57 -23.54 -9.42
N GLY A 306 5.07 -22.30 -9.41
CA GLY A 306 3.99 -21.86 -8.52
C GLY A 306 4.44 -21.46 -7.11
N GLY A 307 5.72 -21.10 -6.93
CA GLY A 307 6.27 -20.69 -5.65
C GLY A 307 5.59 -19.44 -5.07
N GLU A 308 5.28 -19.49 -3.77
CA GLU A 308 4.60 -18.40 -3.06
C GLU A 308 5.53 -17.19 -2.84
N ILE A 309 5.05 -15.99 -3.16
CA ILE A 309 5.73 -14.73 -2.90
C ILE A 309 5.09 -14.10 -1.66
N HIS A 310 5.79 -14.16 -0.53
CA HIS A 310 5.32 -13.59 0.72
C HIS A 310 5.37 -12.06 0.71
N VAL A 311 4.41 -11.43 1.36
CA VAL A 311 4.32 -9.97 1.47
C VAL A 311 4.94 -9.50 2.78
N THR A 312 5.80 -8.49 2.69
CA THR A 312 6.34 -7.75 3.84
C THR A 312 5.73 -6.36 3.85
N PRO A 313 4.61 -6.14 4.57
CA PRO A 313 3.97 -4.82 4.61
C PRO A 313 4.67 -3.91 5.62
N VAL A 314 4.89 -2.64 5.25
CA VAL A 314 5.42 -1.60 6.11
C VAL A 314 4.59 -0.33 5.96
N LEU A 315 4.32 0.37 7.05
CA LEU A 315 3.56 1.62 7.08
C LEU A 315 4.35 2.71 7.79
N PHE A 316 4.67 3.79 7.09
CA PHE A 316 5.27 4.97 7.68
C PHE A 316 4.29 6.14 7.60
N SER A 317 4.10 6.86 8.71
CA SER A 317 3.10 7.92 8.84
C SER A 317 3.69 9.21 9.38
N GLN A 318 3.32 10.30 8.71
CA GLN A 318 3.54 11.67 9.16
C GLN A 318 2.42 12.57 8.61
N GLY A 319 1.56 13.06 9.50
CA GLY A 319 0.58 14.07 9.19
C GLY A 319 1.25 15.35 8.73
N ILE A 320 0.74 15.95 7.66
CA ILE A 320 1.32 17.17 7.08
C ILE A 320 0.40 18.39 7.17
N ASN A 321 -0.90 18.22 7.44
CA ASN A 321 -1.89 19.30 7.39
C ASN A 321 -2.01 20.11 8.69
N GLU A 322 -2.90 21.11 8.69
CA GLU A 322 -3.24 21.96 9.84
C GLU A 322 -3.66 21.16 11.07
N MET A 323 -4.43 20.08 10.88
CA MET A 323 -4.87 19.23 11.98
C MET A 323 -3.69 18.52 12.67
N GLN A 324 -2.60 18.24 11.93
CA GLN A 324 -1.38 17.76 12.57
C GLN A 324 -0.68 18.86 13.37
N THR A 325 -0.71 20.12 12.92
CA THR A 325 -0.19 21.24 13.73
C THR A 325 -0.95 21.33 15.05
N ILE A 326 -2.28 21.17 15.03
CA ILE A 326 -3.10 21.10 16.26
C ILE A 326 -2.71 19.89 17.11
N ALA A 327 -2.54 18.71 16.51
CA ALA A 327 -2.10 17.51 17.24
C ALA A 327 -0.76 17.73 17.96
N ASN A 328 0.19 18.35 17.29
CA ASN A 328 1.52 18.63 17.83
C ASN A 328 1.50 19.61 19.01
N ASN A 329 0.55 20.55 19.01
CA ASN A 329 0.42 21.59 20.04
C ASN A 329 -0.55 21.23 21.18
N THR A 330 -1.16 20.04 21.15
CA THR A 330 -2.11 19.60 22.19
C THR A 330 -1.46 18.59 23.12
N GLU A 331 -1.86 17.33 23.08
CA GLU A 331 -1.38 16.28 23.99
C GLU A 331 -0.40 15.36 23.27
N ARG A 332 0.72 15.05 23.93
CA ARG A 332 1.75 14.14 23.41
C ARG A 332 1.17 12.78 22.99
N ALA A 333 0.26 12.23 23.80
CA ALA A 333 -0.42 10.96 23.56
C ALA A 333 -1.11 10.89 22.18
N LYS A 334 -1.57 12.02 21.64
CA LYS A 334 -2.19 12.05 20.30
C LYS A 334 -1.16 11.82 19.20
N THR A 335 0.10 12.20 19.38
CA THR A 335 1.16 12.00 18.37
C THR A 335 1.84 10.64 18.44
N GLU A 336 1.78 9.97 19.61
CA GLU A 336 2.44 8.69 19.87
C GLU A 336 2.00 7.57 18.92
N LEU A 337 0.78 7.63 18.40
CA LEU A 337 0.30 6.63 17.44
C LEU A 337 1.20 6.57 16.19
N GLN A 338 1.69 7.72 15.69
CA GLN A 338 2.61 7.73 14.53
C GLN A 338 3.95 7.11 14.89
N ASP A 339 4.49 7.44 16.08
CA ASP A 339 5.75 6.89 16.56
C ASP A 339 5.64 5.36 16.68
N ILE A 340 4.56 4.85 17.31
CA ILE A 340 4.29 3.41 17.45
C ILE A 340 4.20 2.73 16.08
N ILE A 341 3.48 3.32 15.12
CA ILE A 341 3.34 2.76 13.76
C ILE A 341 4.70 2.71 13.06
N ASN A 342 5.47 3.81 13.09
CA ASN A 342 6.77 3.90 12.45
C ASN A 342 7.77 2.90 13.06
N PHE A 343 7.80 2.76 14.39
CA PHE A 343 8.63 1.76 15.07
C PHE A 343 8.23 0.32 14.74
N ARG A 344 6.93 0.01 14.69
CA ARG A 344 6.45 -1.32 14.32
C ARG A 344 6.87 -1.69 12.91
N SER A 345 6.88 -0.74 11.98
CA SER A 345 7.29 -0.95 10.59
C SER A 345 8.80 -1.10 10.39
N LEU A 346 9.63 -0.58 11.30
CA LEU A 346 11.08 -0.78 11.25
C LEU A 346 11.48 -2.25 11.39
N LYS A 347 10.80 -3.03 12.24
CA LYS A 347 11.14 -4.44 12.48
C LYS A 347 11.07 -5.30 11.19
N PRO A 348 9.94 -5.36 10.47
CA PRO A 348 9.87 -6.10 9.20
C PRO A 348 10.77 -5.51 8.12
N LEU A 349 10.95 -4.17 8.06
CA LEU A 349 11.87 -3.53 7.12
C LEU A 349 13.33 -3.97 7.35
N LYS A 350 13.80 -3.96 8.60
CA LYS A 350 15.14 -4.44 8.98
C LYS A 350 15.37 -5.88 8.52
N ALA A 351 14.40 -6.75 8.78
CA ALA A 351 14.46 -8.15 8.34
C ALA A 351 14.49 -8.28 6.81
N PHE A 352 13.76 -7.44 6.08
CA PHE A 352 13.82 -7.41 4.62
C PHE A 352 15.19 -6.92 4.12
N CYS A 353 15.72 -5.83 4.68
CA CYS A 353 17.06 -5.31 4.35
C CYS A 353 18.14 -6.37 4.62
N GLU A 354 18.03 -7.16 5.69
CA GLU A 354 18.94 -8.28 5.93
C GLU A 354 18.91 -9.34 4.83
N LYS A 355 17.72 -9.73 4.36
CA LYS A 355 17.58 -10.66 3.23
C LYS A 355 18.17 -10.06 1.95
N TYR A 356 17.88 -8.80 1.68
CA TYR A 356 18.41 -8.08 0.52
C TYR A 356 19.94 -8.08 0.54
N ARG A 357 20.57 -7.70 1.66
CA ARG A 357 22.04 -7.69 1.80
C ARG A 357 22.65 -9.07 1.56
N ARG A 358 22.03 -10.15 2.07
CA ARG A 358 22.48 -11.53 1.79
C ARG A 358 22.38 -11.87 0.32
N LEU A 359 21.31 -11.43 -0.36
CA LEU A 359 21.15 -11.64 -1.79
C LEU A 359 22.23 -10.89 -2.59
N VAL A 360 22.53 -9.63 -2.25
CA VAL A 360 23.61 -8.84 -2.86
C VAL A 360 24.94 -9.59 -2.78
N VAL A 361 25.28 -10.15 -1.60
CA VAL A 361 26.54 -10.89 -1.40
C VAL A 361 26.56 -12.22 -2.14
N ALA A 362 25.42 -12.89 -2.26
CA ALA A 362 25.31 -14.21 -2.88
C ALA A 362 25.36 -14.17 -4.42
N MET A 363 25.18 -12.99 -5.05
CA MET A 363 25.35 -12.85 -6.49
C MET A 363 26.84 -12.74 -6.81
N PRO A 364 27.43 -13.67 -7.58
CA PRO A 364 28.82 -13.51 -8.01
C PRO A 364 28.93 -12.26 -8.88
N ASN A 365 29.95 -11.43 -8.63
CA ASN A 365 30.40 -10.42 -9.58
C ASN A 365 30.71 -11.12 -10.90
N SER A 366 29.74 -11.15 -11.82
CA SER A 366 29.95 -11.64 -13.18
C SER A 366 30.80 -10.61 -13.93
N GLY A 367 32.11 -10.70 -13.73
CA GLY A 367 33.11 -9.88 -14.41
C GLY A 367 34.54 -10.34 -14.09
N MET A 368 35.20 -10.93 -15.09
CA MET A 368 36.64 -11.25 -15.20
C MET A 368 37.18 -12.53 -14.55
N SER A 369 37.07 -13.64 -15.29
CA SER A 369 38.25 -14.48 -15.62
C SER A 369 37.99 -15.25 -16.92
N GLY A 370 38.73 -14.90 -17.99
CA GLY A 370 38.59 -15.57 -19.29
C GLY A 370 39.22 -14.83 -20.47
N LEU A 371 40.55 -14.92 -20.57
CA LEU A 371 41.39 -14.83 -21.78
C LEU A 371 41.06 -13.77 -22.86
N SER A 372 41.92 -12.75 -23.00
CA SER A 372 42.45 -12.42 -24.34
C SER A 372 43.86 -11.85 -24.27
N SER A 373 44.76 -12.52 -24.98
CA SER A 373 46.05 -12.03 -25.41
C SER A 373 45.88 -10.97 -26.51
N SER A 374 46.50 -9.81 -26.30
CA SER A 374 47.27 -9.05 -27.30
C SER A 374 46.63 -8.78 -28.68
N ARG A 375 46.26 -7.52 -28.95
CA ARG A 375 47.05 -6.60 -29.80
C ARG A 375 46.37 -5.25 -29.99
N SER A 376 47.21 -4.24 -29.90
CA SER A 376 46.98 -2.82 -30.09
C SER A 376 46.83 -2.41 -31.56
N ARG A 377 45.98 -1.41 -31.83
CA ARG A 377 46.35 -0.25 -32.66
C ARG A 377 45.38 0.91 -32.52
N ALA A 378 45.96 2.10 -32.41
CA ALA A 378 45.34 3.39 -32.17
C ALA A 378 44.80 4.05 -33.46
N GLY A 379 43.79 4.92 -33.30
CA GLY A 379 43.29 5.84 -34.32
C GLY A 379 42.21 6.76 -33.76
N SER A 380 42.59 7.98 -33.38
CA SER A 380 41.79 9.00 -32.70
C SER A 380 40.86 9.76 -33.65
N HIS A 381 39.55 9.81 -33.36
CA HIS A 381 38.67 10.94 -33.70
C HIS A 381 37.70 11.23 -32.54
N ARG A 382 37.77 12.47 -32.04
CA ARG A 382 37.09 12.95 -30.82
C ARG A 382 35.69 13.45 -31.15
N TYR A 383 34.69 12.67 -30.74
CA TYR A 383 33.42 13.19 -30.23
C TYR A 383 33.44 12.95 -28.72
N LYS A 384 33.41 14.02 -27.92
CA LYS A 384 33.29 13.94 -26.46
C LYS A 384 31.83 13.61 -26.10
N ALA A 385 31.47 12.34 -26.18
CA ALA A 385 30.44 11.78 -25.32
C ALA A 385 31.11 11.54 -23.95
N MET A 386 30.69 12.31 -22.94
CA MET A 386 31.08 12.16 -21.53
C MET A 386 29.76 12.27 -20.75
N SER A 387 29.27 11.33 -19.95
CA SER A 387 29.90 10.26 -19.17
C SER A 387 28.91 9.09 -19.11
N THR A 388 29.14 8.02 -19.89
CA THR A 388 28.52 6.72 -19.63
C THR A 388 29.35 6.05 -18.55
N ASP A 389 28.96 6.24 -17.29
CA ASP A 389 29.47 5.38 -16.23
C ASP A 389 28.88 3.99 -16.44
N SER A 390 29.77 3.06 -16.75
CA SER A 390 29.54 1.66 -17.04
C SER A 390 29.13 0.91 -15.76
N THR A 391 27.91 1.18 -15.27
CA THR A 391 27.24 0.42 -14.20
C THR A 391 26.52 -0.82 -14.73
N LEU A 392 27.12 -1.50 -15.71
CA LEU A 392 26.89 -2.92 -15.97
C LEU A 392 27.66 -3.68 -14.89
N THR A 393 27.11 -4.49 -13.98
CA THR A 393 25.77 -5.08 -13.86
C THR A 393 25.63 -5.55 -12.41
N SER A 394 24.84 -4.83 -11.60
CA SER A 394 24.17 -5.45 -10.45
C SER A 394 22.67 -5.32 -10.68
N PRO A 395 21.90 -6.41 -10.66
CA PRO A 395 20.43 -6.36 -10.73
C PRO A 395 19.80 -5.62 -9.55
N LEU A 396 20.60 -5.35 -8.51
CA LEU A 396 20.22 -4.70 -7.28
C LEU A 396 20.79 -3.28 -7.23
N HIS A 397 19.90 -2.31 -7.01
CA HIS A 397 20.19 -0.87 -7.04
C HIS A 397 21.12 -0.38 -5.91
N LEU A 398 21.14 -1.04 -4.75
CA LEU A 398 21.93 -0.62 -3.60
C LEU A 398 22.96 -1.67 -3.20
N THR A 399 24.15 -1.19 -2.84
CA THR A 399 25.16 -1.99 -2.16
C THR A 399 24.76 -2.32 -0.73
N GLN A 400 25.46 -3.28 -0.11
CA GLN A 400 25.22 -3.66 1.28
C GLN A 400 25.38 -2.48 2.26
N ASP A 401 26.36 -1.62 2.01
CA ASP A 401 26.68 -0.48 2.88
C ASP A 401 25.65 0.63 2.73
N GLU A 402 25.21 0.93 1.50
CA GLU A 402 24.15 1.91 1.24
C GLU A 402 22.82 1.50 1.89
N VAL A 403 22.42 0.23 1.76
CA VAL A 403 21.22 -0.28 2.46
C VAL A 403 21.34 -0.08 3.97
N THR A 404 22.53 -0.33 4.53
CA THR A 404 22.78 -0.19 5.96
C THR A 404 22.74 1.29 6.38
N GLN A 405 23.33 2.19 5.58
CA GLN A 405 23.34 3.62 5.83
C GLN A 405 21.94 4.23 5.77
N GLU A 406 21.18 3.94 4.71
CA GLU A 406 19.83 4.49 4.53
C GLU A 406 18.86 3.97 5.60
N LEU A 407 18.96 2.69 5.96
CA LEU A 407 18.17 2.12 7.05
C LEU A 407 18.50 2.77 8.40
N ARG A 408 19.77 2.99 8.71
CA ARG A 408 20.19 3.70 9.93
C ARG A 408 19.69 5.14 9.92
N ALA A 409 19.79 5.85 8.80
CA ALA A 409 19.32 7.23 8.69
C ALA A 409 17.80 7.36 8.90
N LEU A 410 17.02 6.40 8.38
CA LEU A 410 15.59 6.31 8.64
C LEU A 410 15.30 6.03 10.12
N GLU A 411 16.02 5.09 10.73
CA GLU A 411 15.88 4.76 12.15
C GLU A 411 16.20 5.96 13.05
N THR A 412 17.29 6.69 12.77
CA THR A 412 17.63 7.93 13.45
C THR A 412 16.50 8.94 13.34
N SER A 413 15.96 9.15 12.14
CA SER A 413 14.84 10.10 11.93
C SER A 413 13.60 9.75 12.75
N ILE A 414 13.29 8.44 12.89
CA ILE A 414 12.17 7.95 13.70
C ILE A 414 12.45 8.12 15.20
N ASN A 415 13.66 7.78 15.66
CA ASN A 415 14.07 7.95 17.05
C ASN A 415 14.02 9.42 17.48
N GLU A 416 14.58 10.31 16.66
CA GLU A 416 14.55 11.76 16.90
C GLU A 416 13.12 12.28 16.98
N ALA A 417 12.24 11.84 16.08
CA ALA A 417 10.83 12.25 16.09
C ALA A 417 10.11 11.80 17.38
N ALA A 418 10.36 10.57 17.83
CA ALA A 418 9.75 10.01 19.02
C ALA A 418 10.23 10.68 20.32
N GLN A 419 11.54 10.92 20.41
CA GLN A 419 12.21 11.52 21.57
C GLN A 419 12.03 13.04 21.66
N SER A 420 11.70 13.70 20.55
CA SER A 420 11.52 15.15 20.54
C SER A 420 10.42 15.61 21.50
N LEU A 421 10.79 16.54 22.40
CA LEU A 421 9.86 17.20 23.33
C LEU A 421 8.87 18.10 22.60
N VAL A 422 9.32 18.76 21.54
CA VAL A 422 8.49 19.62 20.70
C VAL A 422 8.13 18.88 19.42
N LYS A 423 6.87 18.47 19.30
CA LYS A 423 6.42 17.70 18.14
C LYS A 423 6.32 18.60 16.90
N THR A 424 6.96 18.18 15.80
CA THR A 424 6.94 18.88 14.51
C THR A 424 6.60 17.91 13.38
N LYS A 425 6.43 18.42 12.15
CA LYS A 425 6.11 17.59 10.98
C LYS A 425 7.41 17.03 10.38
N ARG A 426 7.83 15.85 10.82
CA ARG A 426 9.11 15.21 10.43
C ARG A 426 8.98 14.48 9.09
N THR A 427 8.84 15.26 8.01
CA THR A 427 8.63 14.70 6.64
C THR A 427 9.79 13.85 6.12
N GLU A 428 10.98 13.96 6.72
CA GLU A 428 12.14 13.13 6.40
C GLU A 428 11.88 11.63 6.61
N ILE A 429 11.02 11.24 7.55
CA ILE A 429 10.61 9.83 7.71
C ILE A 429 9.94 9.32 6.43
N LEU A 430 9.07 10.13 5.81
CA LEU A 430 8.39 9.76 4.56
C LEU A 430 9.37 9.72 3.40
N LYS A 431 10.24 10.74 3.30
CA LYS A 431 11.23 10.83 2.22
C LYS A 431 12.20 9.65 2.25
N ARG A 432 12.81 9.36 3.40
CA ARG A 432 13.78 8.26 3.55
C ARG A 432 13.14 6.88 3.39
N SER A 433 11.96 6.67 3.99
CA SER A 433 11.30 5.36 3.86
C SER A 433 10.82 5.09 2.43
N SER A 434 10.34 6.11 1.71
CA SER A 434 9.94 5.97 0.31
C SER A 434 11.13 5.67 -0.60
N ASP A 435 12.23 6.41 -0.46
CA ASP A 435 13.44 6.20 -1.26
C ASP A 435 14.02 4.81 -1.00
N LEU A 436 14.26 4.45 0.28
CA LEU A 436 14.79 3.13 0.64
C LEU A 436 13.91 1.99 0.13
N CYS A 437 12.58 2.04 0.33
CA CYS A 437 11.72 0.95 -0.13
C CYS A 437 11.66 0.84 -1.65
N ARG A 438 11.79 1.96 -2.39
CA ARG A 438 11.83 1.95 -3.85
C ARG A 438 13.12 1.35 -4.38
N GLU A 439 14.26 1.74 -3.83
CA GLU A 439 15.58 1.19 -4.19
C GLU A 439 15.71 -0.30 -3.85
N LEU A 440 15.00 -0.77 -2.82
CA LEU A 440 14.90 -2.18 -2.48
C LEU A 440 13.97 -2.99 -3.42
N GLY A 441 13.44 -2.38 -4.49
CA GLY A 441 12.52 -3.01 -5.44
C GLY A 441 11.08 -3.17 -4.92
N GLY A 442 10.73 -2.51 -3.82
CA GLY A 442 9.42 -2.60 -3.18
C GLY A 442 8.30 -1.92 -3.98
N GLY A 443 7.09 -2.42 -3.79
CA GLY A 443 5.86 -1.73 -4.19
C GLY A 443 5.55 -0.58 -3.23
N ARG A 444 4.96 0.50 -3.77
CA ARG A 444 4.63 1.69 -2.98
C ARG A 444 3.23 2.23 -3.23
N VAL A 445 2.60 2.70 -2.15
CA VAL A 445 1.32 3.38 -2.19
C VAL A 445 1.34 4.61 -1.28
N THR A 446 0.91 5.76 -1.82
CA THR A 446 0.78 7.01 -1.07
C THR A 446 -0.66 7.30 -0.69
N VAL A 447 -0.89 7.55 0.60
CA VAL A 447 -2.20 7.63 1.22
C VAL A 447 -2.42 8.96 1.93
N CYS A 448 -3.64 9.49 1.76
CA CYS A 448 -4.22 10.46 2.68
C CYS A 448 -5.72 10.14 2.84
N LYS A 449 -6.49 10.99 3.52
CA LYS A 449 -7.92 10.78 3.74
C LYS A 449 -8.73 10.43 2.47
N SER A 450 -8.37 11.03 1.33
CA SER A 450 -9.12 10.88 0.08
C SER A 450 -8.23 10.73 -1.16
N ALA A 451 -6.92 10.58 -1.02
CA ALA A 451 -5.96 10.48 -2.13
C ALA A 451 -6.09 11.51 -3.27
N LYS A 452 -6.51 12.73 -2.95
CA LYS A 452 -6.60 13.85 -3.88
C LYS A 452 -5.45 14.83 -3.68
N ASP A 453 -5.58 15.73 -2.71
CA ASP A 453 -4.72 16.91 -2.59
C ASP A 453 -3.36 16.61 -1.95
N ARG A 454 -3.34 16.09 -0.71
CA ARG A 454 -2.09 15.80 0.01
C ARG A 454 -1.23 14.75 -0.70
N THR A 455 -1.86 13.73 -1.28
CA THR A 455 -1.13 12.70 -2.05
C THR A 455 -0.55 13.27 -3.33
N ALA A 456 -1.23 14.23 -3.99
CA ALA A 456 -0.64 14.96 -5.11
C ALA A 456 0.64 15.69 -4.71
N MET A 457 0.65 16.31 -3.52
CA MET A 457 1.84 17.01 -3.02
C MET A 457 3.00 16.03 -2.80
N SER A 458 2.75 14.90 -2.13
CA SER A 458 3.81 13.91 -1.87
C SER A 458 4.30 13.22 -3.15
N VAL A 459 3.39 12.77 -4.02
CA VAL A 459 3.76 12.08 -5.27
C VAL A 459 4.58 12.97 -6.19
N THR A 460 4.18 14.23 -6.39
CA THR A 460 4.97 15.15 -7.22
C THR A 460 6.34 15.45 -6.62
N LEU A 461 6.44 15.51 -5.29
CA LEU A 461 7.73 15.68 -4.61
C LEU A 461 8.63 14.45 -4.80
N GLU A 462 8.10 13.24 -4.63
CA GLU A 462 8.83 12.00 -4.89
C GLU A 462 9.28 11.89 -6.36
N GLN A 463 8.40 12.19 -7.30
CA GLN A 463 8.73 12.18 -8.74
C GLN A 463 9.93 13.08 -9.04
N VAL A 464 9.97 14.29 -8.48
CA VAL A 464 11.09 15.21 -8.70
C VAL A 464 12.34 14.79 -7.93
N ARG A 465 12.21 14.15 -6.76
CA ARG A 465 13.36 13.53 -6.08
C ARG A 465 13.98 12.41 -6.90
N ILE A 466 13.16 11.59 -7.60
CA ILE A 466 13.67 10.59 -8.53
C ILE A 466 14.43 11.25 -9.69
N LEU A 467 13.89 12.34 -10.25
CA LEU A 467 14.59 13.11 -11.29
C LEU A 467 15.94 13.64 -10.79
N GLN A 468 16.01 14.13 -9.55
CA GLN A 468 17.23 14.63 -8.96
C GLN A 468 18.25 13.51 -8.70
N ARG A 469 17.80 12.35 -8.21
CA ARG A 469 18.68 11.25 -7.81
C ARG A 469 19.19 10.41 -8.97
N HIS A 470 18.39 10.25 -10.03
CA HIS A 470 18.66 9.28 -11.09
C HIS A 470 18.67 9.87 -12.51
N HIS A 471 18.30 11.15 -12.68
CA HIS A 471 18.17 11.79 -14.00
C HIS A 471 18.75 13.20 -14.03
N ASP A 472 19.76 13.45 -13.20
CA ASP A 472 20.59 14.67 -13.20
C ASP A 472 19.84 16.00 -13.09
N LEU A 473 18.62 16.02 -12.53
CA LEU A 473 17.92 17.27 -12.29
C LEU A 473 18.68 18.10 -11.23
N PRO A 474 19.15 19.32 -11.57
CA PRO A 474 19.90 20.12 -10.61
C PRO A 474 19.07 20.47 -9.37
N ALA A 475 19.68 20.43 -8.18
CA ALA A 475 18.98 20.66 -6.92
C ALA A 475 18.19 22.00 -6.88
N HIS A 476 18.75 23.07 -7.45
CA HIS A 476 18.10 24.39 -7.51
C HIS A 476 16.84 24.41 -8.42
N ARG A 477 16.66 23.42 -9.30
CA ARG A 477 15.50 23.27 -10.18
C ARG A 477 14.37 22.46 -9.55
N VAL A 478 14.61 21.79 -8.43
CA VAL A 478 13.60 20.94 -7.76
C VAL A 478 12.33 21.73 -7.43
N PRO A 479 12.37 22.91 -6.77
CA PRO A 479 11.14 23.64 -6.41
C PRO A 479 10.33 24.06 -7.64
N ALA A 480 11.01 24.56 -8.69
CA ALA A 480 10.37 24.98 -9.93
C ALA A 480 9.71 23.79 -10.66
N THR A 481 10.39 22.65 -10.71
CA THR A 481 9.88 21.43 -11.36
C THR A 481 8.65 20.88 -10.63
N VAL A 482 8.70 20.81 -9.29
CA VAL A 482 7.55 20.42 -8.46
C VAL A 482 6.35 21.35 -8.71
N SER A 483 6.60 22.66 -8.78
CA SER A 483 5.56 23.66 -9.05
C SER A 483 4.88 23.44 -10.41
N VAL A 484 5.66 23.18 -11.46
CA VAL A 484 5.14 22.87 -12.81
C VAL A 484 4.31 21.59 -12.78
N MET A 485 4.81 20.51 -12.16
CA MET A 485 4.09 19.24 -12.08
C MET A 485 2.77 19.34 -11.29
N ARG A 486 2.72 20.18 -10.25
CA ARG A 486 1.49 20.44 -9.48
C ARG A 486 0.49 21.32 -10.23
N SER A 487 0.96 22.20 -11.11
CA SER A 487 0.10 23.15 -11.85
C SER A 487 -0.44 22.57 -13.16
N HIS A 488 0.38 21.78 -13.87
CA HIS A 488 0.10 21.33 -15.24
C HIS A 488 0.24 19.81 -15.41
N GLY A 489 0.68 19.09 -14.37
CA GLY A 489 0.84 17.64 -14.41
C GLY A 489 -0.45 16.89 -14.06
N VAL A 490 -0.42 15.58 -14.23
CA VAL A 490 -1.61 14.71 -14.11
C VAL A 490 -2.29 14.71 -12.74
N ARG A 491 -1.59 15.14 -11.68
CA ARG A 491 -2.17 15.16 -10.34
C ARG A 491 -3.23 16.24 -10.16
N ILE A 492 -3.22 17.31 -10.95
CA ILE A 492 -4.31 18.31 -10.94
C ILE A 492 -5.58 17.76 -11.61
N GLU A 493 -5.44 16.84 -12.56
CA GLU A 493 -6.57 16.15 -13.18
C GLU A 493 -7.31 15.24 -12.18
N ASN A 494 -6.60 14.70 -11.18
CA ASN A 494 -7.25 13.95 -10.10
C ASN A 494 -8.15 14.85 -9.24
N ALA A 495 -7.78 16.13 -9.08
CA ALA A 495 -8.66 17.12 -8.44
C ALA A 495 -9.90 17.36 -9.30
N LEU A 496 -9.71 17.60 -10.61
CA LEU A 496 -10.80 17.78 -11.58
C LEU A 496 -11.79 16.60 -11.56
N LYS A 497 -11.31 15.36 -11.61
CA LYS A 497 -12.15 14.15 -11.54
C LYS A 497 -13.00 14.05 -10.27
N ASN A 498 -12.53 14.65 -9.17
CA ASN A 498 -13.22 14.57 -7.87
C ASN A 498 -14.15 15.75 -7.60
N THR A 499 -13.82 16.96 -8.09
CA THR A 499 -14.50 18.20 -7.70
C THR A 499 -15.05 18.99 -8.87
N GLY A 500 -14.78 18.57 -10.11
CA GLY A 500 -15.06 19.35 -11.30
C GLY A 500 -14.14 20.54 -11.52
N LYS A 501 -13.07 20.71 -10.71
CA LYS A 501 -12.13 21.84 -10.83
C LYS A 501 -10.67 21.41 -10.73
N ARG A 502 -9.80 22.01 -11.55
CA ARG A 502 -8.33 21.89 -11.48
C ARG A 502 -7.76 22.75 -10.35
N GLN A 503 -8.22 22.51 -9.13
CA GLN A 503 -7.79 23.25 -7.93
C GLN A 503 -7.69 22.30 -6.74
N PHE A 504 -6.59 22.42 -5.98
CA PHE A 504 -6.42 21.72 -4.73
C PHE A 504 -7.24 22.38 -3.62
N ALA A 505 -7.83 21.58 -2.74
CA ALA A 505 -8.72 22.04 -1.69
C ALA A 505 -7.98 22.59 -0.45
N PHE A 506 -7.00 23.48 -0.66
CA PHE A 506 -6.28 24.20 0.41
C PHE A 506 -6.53 25.70 0.30
N ASN A 507 -7.10 26.33 1.34
CA ASN A 507 -7.07 27.78 1.46
C ASN A 507 -5.67 28.30 1.83
N LYS A 508 -5.47 29.63 1.78
CA LYS A 508 -4.18 30.25 2.08
C LYS A 508 -3.59 29.83 3.44
N LEU A 509 -4.42 29.72 4.47
CA LEU A 509 -4.00 29.32 5.82
C LEU A 509 -3.66 27.82 5.89
N GLN A 510 -4.52 26.95 5.34
CA GLN A 510 -4.26 25.50 5.27
C GLN A 510 -2.95 25.22 4.51
N ARG A 511 -2.74 25.93 3.39
CA ARG A 511 -1.51 25.84 2.61
C ARG A 511 -0.29 26.30 3.40
N SER A 512 -0.34 27.44 4.10
CA SER A 512 0.81 27.93 4.87
C SER A 512 1.20 26.98 6.01
N LEU A 513 0.23 26.24 6.55
CA LEU A 513 0.46 25.23 7.59
C LEU A 513 1.07 23.93 7.04
N LEU A 514 1.07 23.65 5.74
CA LEU A 514 1.81 22.52 5.18
C LEU A 514 3.33 22.77 5.27
N PRO A 515 4.16 21.71 5.43
CA PRO A 515 5.60 21.79 5.22
C PRO A 515 5.90 22.39 3.84
N GLU A 516 6.97 23.17 3.74
CA GLU A 516 7.28 23.99 2.57
C GLU A 516 7.28 23.19 1.25
N ASP A 517 8.00 22.07 1.22
CA ASP A 517 8.07 21.17 0.06
C ASP A 517 6.71 20.60 -0.37
N TYR A 518 5.72 20.60 0.52
CA TYR A 518 4.37 20.05 0.30
C TYR A 518 3.33 21.11 -0.02
N ARG A 519 3.71 22.40 -0.13
CA ARG A 519 2.76 23.46 -0.47
C ARG A 519 2.44 23.44 -1.96
N CYS A 520 1.16 23.52 -2.32
CA CYS A 520 0.80 23.74 -3.72
C CYS A 520 1.18 25.16 -4.17
N PRO A 521 1.41 25.39 -5.47
CA PRO A 521 1.52 26.73 -6.03
C PRO A 521 0.24 27.55 -5.75
N ASP A 522 0.39 28.86 -5.58
CA ASP A 522 -0.73 29.76 -5.23
C ASP A 522 -1.86 29.70 -6.26
N GLN A 523 -1.53 29.66 -7.55
CA GLN A 523 -2.51 29.66 -8.65
C GLN A 523 -3.45 28.45 -8.68
N VAL A 524 -3.04 27.32 -8.08
CA VAL A 524 -3.84 26.09 -8.04
C VAL A 524 -4.38 25.79 -6.65
N GLY A 525 -4.18 26.70 -5.68
CA GLY A 525 -4.83 26.66 -4.37
C GLY A 525 -6.29 27.13 -4.45
N GLY A 526 -7.18 26.44 -3.75
CA GLY A 526 -8.61 26.76 -3.68
C GLY A 526 -9.02 27.57 -2.45
N THR A 527 -10.32 27.63 -2.16
CA THR A 527 -10.88 28.34 -0.98
C THR A 527 -11.00 27.46 0.26
N GLY A 528 -10.43 26.25 0.25
CA GLY A 528 -10.39 25.33 1.41
C GLY A 528 -11.67 24.53 1.68
N ASN A 529 -12.73 24.72 0.87
CA ASN A 529 -14.02 24.05 1.04
C ASN A 529 -14.45 23.26 -0.21
N VAL A 530 -13.65 22.29 -0.65
CA VAL A 530 -14.10 21.33 -1.67
C VAL A 530 -13.70 19.91 -1.26
N SER A 531 -14.48 19.27 -0.38
CA SER A 531 -14.27 17.89 0.10
C SER A 531 -15.55 17.15 0.44
#